data_AF-A0A1I8H4P2-F1
#
_entry.id   AF-A0A1I8H4P2-F1
#
_cell.length_a   1.000
_cell.length_b   1.000
_cell.length_c   1.000
_cell.angle_alpha   90.00
_cell.angle_beta   90.00
_cell.angle_gamma   90.00
#
_symmetry.space_group_name_H-M   'P 1'
#
loop_
_entity.id
_entity.type
_entity.pdbx_description
1 polymer ?
#
loop_
_entity_poly.entity_id
_entity_poly.type
_entity_poly.pdbx_seq_one_letter_code
_entity_poly.pdbx_strand_id
1 'polypeptide(L)'
;GVLPPLLQRICNLSLLFGCYAKFSTELTLLAPRWNAEVCSALAAFMAGSCEASLMPLERVQTLLQDQRYQATYRNTFHAFGQLYRQHGLTEWYRGLTPILYRNGFSSVLYFLLKAHMERRATGMPGPVRDFTNGALLGALLSTFNYPFNVAKTHMQKTVGGPYTSFVTCLRLEYISRGRSVRQIYRGALPNCFRSMLSWGVVTASYEFFSHYLA
;
A
#
# COMPACT_ATOMS: atom_id res chain seq x y z
N GLY A 1 11.90 12.01 14.27
CA GLY A 1 12.56 12.92 13.31
C GLY A 1 11.85 12.90 11.96
N VAL A 2 11.91 14.01 11.21
CA VAL A 2 11.19 14.18 9.92
C VAL A 2 11.94 13.57 8.72
N LEU A 3 13.25 13.32 8.88
CA LEU A 3 14.13 12.78 7.84
C LEU A 3 13.67 11.43 7.24
N PRO A 4 13.37 10.37 8.02
CA PRO A 4 12.92 9.11 7.44
C PRO A 4 11.63 9.24 6.59
N PRO A 5 10.58 9.96 7.04
CA PRO A 5 9.41 10.27 6.20
C PRO A 5 9.73 10.93 4.87
N LEU A 6 10.65 11.90 4.86
CA LEU A 6 11.04 12.62 3.64
C LEU A 6 11.80 11.70 2.68
N LEU A 7 12.83 11.02 3.17
CA LEU A 7 13.62 10.08 2.37
C LEU A 7 12.75 8.96 1.81
N GLN A 8 11.90 8.37 2.66
CA GLN A 8 10.98 7.33 2.23
C GLN A 8 10.05 7.84 1.13
N ARG A 9 9.43 9.02 1.30
CA ARG A 9 8.50 9.54 0.30
C ARG A 9 9.19 9.82 -1.04
N ILE A 10 10.39 10.41 -1.02
CA ILE A 10 11.16 10.71 -2.24
C ILE A 10 11.56 9.40 -2.93
N CYS A 11 12.20 8.48 -2.21
CA CYS A 11 12.65 7.21 -2.79
C CYS A 11 11.48 6.36 -3.30
N ASN A 12 10.36 6.35 -2.57
CA ASN A 12 9.16 5.62 -2.95
C ASN A 12 8.58 6.16 -4.25
N LEU A 13 8.38 7.48 -4.37
CA LEU A 13 7.85 8.08 -5.60
C LEU A 13 8.79 7.82 -6.79
N SER A 14 10.10 8.02 -6.63
CA SER A 14 11.06 7.80 -7.70
C SER A 14 11.12 6.34 -8.17
N LEU A 15 11.15 5.38 -7.24
CA LEU A 15 11.13 3.96 -7.60
C LEU A 15 9.79 3.54 -8.18
N LEU A 16 8.68 3.97 -7.60
CA LEU A 16 7.35 3.59 -8.06
C LEU A 16 7.12 4.05 -9.51
N PHE A 17 7.33 5.32 -9.81
CA PHE A 17 7.14 5.85 -11.16
C PHE A 17 8.20 5.36 -12.14
N GLY A 18 9.46 5.30 -11.73
CA GLY A 18 10.55 4.83 -12.58
C GLY A 18 10.43 3.35 -12.95
N CYS A 19 10.19 2.48 -11.96
CA CYS A 19 9.97 1.05 -12.20
C CYS A 19 8.69 0.81 -12.97
N TYR A 20 7.59 1.52 -12.65
CA TYR A 20 6.34 1.39 -13.39
C TYR A 20 6.51 1.75 -14.87
N ALA A 21 7.13 2.89 -15.18
CA ALA A 21 7.36 3.32 -16.56
C ALA A 21 8.22 2.30 -17.33
N LYS A 22 9.28 1.80 -16.70
CA LYS A 22 10.16 0.78 -17.30
C LYS A 22 9.41 -0.53 -17.53
N PHE A 23 8.76 -1.08 -16.50
CA PHE A 23 8.05 -2.37 -16.62
C PHE A 23 6.85 -2.29 -17.56
N SER A 24 6.10 -1.18 -17.56
CA SER A 24 4.96 -0.99 -18.48
C SER A 24 5.42 -0.98 -19.94
N THR A 25 6.56 -0.31 -20.23
CA THR A 25 7.12 -0.25 -21.59
C THR A 25 7.62 -1.63 -22.02
N GLU A 26 8.43 -2.28 -21.18
CA GLU A 26 8.99 -3.60 -21.47
C GLU A 26 7.90 -4.67 -21.65
N LEU A 27 6.86 -4.71 -20.79
CA LEU A 27 5.77 -5.67 -20.92
C LEU A 27 4.95 -5.45 -22.20
N THR A 28 4.71 -4.21 -22.58
CA THR A 28 3.95 -3.89 -23.79
C THR A 28 4.73 -4.31 -25.04
N LEU A 29 6.06 -4.19 -25.02
CA LEU A 29 6.94 -4.63 -26.10
C LEU A 29 7.10 -6.16 -26.15
N LEU A 30 7.22 -6.82 -25.01
CA LEU A 30 7.43 -8.28 -24.92
C LEU A 30 6.14 -9.09 -25.14
N ALA A 31 4.98 -8.53 -24.79
CA ALA A 31 3.69 -9.20 -24.90
C ALA A 31 2.63 -8.34 -25.60
N PRO A 32 2.79 -8.00 -26.89
CA PRO A 32 1.84 -7.15 -27.63
C PRO A 32 0.46 -7.79 -27.83
N ARG A 33 0.30 -9.08 -27.49
CA ARG A 33 -0.98 -9.80 -27.52
C ARG A 33 -1.80 -9.65 -26.24
N TRP A 34 -1.23 -9.13 -25.16
CA TRP A 34 -1.91 -8.99 -23.88
C TRP A 34 -2.67 -7.66 -23.82
N ASN A 35 -3.83 -7.67 -23.14
CA ASN A 35 -4.61 -6.46 -22.94
C ASN A 35 -3.76 -5.41 -22.19
N ALA A 36 -3.75 -4.17 -22.66
CA ALA A 36 -2.96 -3.09 -22.08
C ALA A 36 -3.17 -2.93 -20.56
N GLU A 37 -4.42 -3.09 -20.11
CA GLU A 37 -4.81 -3.08 -18.69
C GLU A 37 -4.12 -4.17 -17.86
N VAL A 38 -3.93 -5.37 -18.42
CA VAL A 38 -3.25 -6.50 -17.75
C VAL A 38 -1.74 -6.25 -17.70
N CYS A 39 -1.17 -5.65 -18.74
CA CYS A 39 0.24 -5.23 -18.72
C CYS A 39 0.48 -4.16 -17.65
N SER A 40 -0.39 -3.16 -17.56
CA SER A 40 -0.33 -2.14 -16.50
C SER A 40 -0.53 -2.73 -15.11
N ALA A 41 -1.42 -3.71 -14.94
CA ALA A 41 -1.60 -4.46 -13.70
C ALA A 41 -0.30 -5.09 -13.19
N LEU A 42 0.36 -5.81 -14.09
CA LEU A 42 1.54 -6.59 -13.79
C LEU A 42 2.75 -5.67 -13.58
N ALA A 43 2.87 -4.61 -14.38
CA ALA A 43 3.86 -3.55 -14.18
C ALA A 43 3.68 -2.87 -12.81
N ALA A 44 2.45 -2.58 -12.39
CA ALA A 44 2.16 -2.02 -11.07
C ALA A 44 2.52 -2.99 -9.94
N PHE A 45 2.27 -4.29 -10.12
CA PHE A 45 2.68 -5.31 -9.15
C PHE A 45 4.21 -5.42 -9.02
N MET A 46 4.93 -5.41 -10.15
CA MET A 46 6.39 -5.44 -10.19
C MET A 46 6.99 -4.17 -9.57
N ALA A 47 6.44 -2.99 -9.92
CA ALA A 47 6.85 -1.73 -9.32
C ALA A 47 6.60 -1.70 -7.81
N GLY A 48 5.45 -2.20 -7.34
CA GLY A 48 5.15 -2.34 -5.91
C GLY A 48 6.06 -3.36 -5.20
N SER A 49 6.58 -4.36 -5.91
CA SER A 49 7.58 -5.29 -5.38
C SER A 49 8.96 -4.62 -5.29
N CYS A 50 9.33 -3.78 -6.26
CA CYS A 50 10.52 -2.92 -6.16
C CYS A 50 10.41 -1.91 -5.02
N GLU A 51 9.24 -1.30 -4.80
CA GLU A 51 8.98 -0.44 -3.64
C GLU A 51 9.19 -1.19 -2.31
N ALA A 52 8.85 -2.49 -2.28
CA ALA A 52 9.07 -3.32 -1.10
C ALA A 52 10.55 -3.48 -0.72
N SER A 53 11.50 -3.19 -1.62
CA SER A 53 12.93 -3.08 -1.27
C SER A 53 13.22 -1.91 -0.33
N LEU A 54 12.41 -0.85 -0.35
CA LEU A 54 12.50 0.31 0.56
C LEU A 54 11.78 0.09 1.89
N MET A 55 11.17 -1.09 2.09
CA MET A 55 10.47 -1.42 3.32
C MET A 55 11.30 -1.25 4.61
N PRO A 56 12.64 -1.49 4.63
CA PRO A 56 13.45 -1.22 5.82
C PRO A 56 13.37 0.24 6.30
N LEU A 57 13.27 1.21 5.37
CA LEU A 57 13.11 2.63 5.70
C LEU A 57 11.74 2.89 6.35
N GLU A 58 10.69 2.29 5.80
CA GLU A 58 9.34 2.36 6.36
C GLU A 58 9.27 1.75 7.76
N ARG A 59 9.96 0.61 7.95
CA ARG A 59 10.03 -0.03 9.26
C ARG A 59 10.71 0.87 10.28
N VAL A 60 11.88 1.42 9.96
CA VAL A 60 12.59 2.33 10.88
C VAL A 60 11.77 3.58 11.17
N GLN A 61 11.07 4.14 10.18
CA GLN A 61 10.13 5.23 10.42
C GLN A 61 9.05 4.83 11.43
N THR A 62 8.43 3.66 11.24
CA THR A 62 7.36 3.16 12.12
C THR A 62 7.88 2.98 13.55
N LEU A 63 9.08 2.44 13.73
CA LEU A 63 9.70 2.26 15.05
C LEU A 63 10.04 3.59 15.73
N LEU A 64 10.53 4.58 14.97
CA LEU A 64 10.81 5.92 15.51
C LEU A 64 9.55 6.70 15.87
N GLN A 65 8.42 6.38 15.24
CA GLN A 65 7.11 7.00 15.51
C GLN A 65 6.38 6.31 16.66
N ASP A 66 6.72 5.06 16.98
CA ASP A 66 6.12 4.32 18.09
C ASP A 66 6.68 4.83 19.45
N GLN A 67 5.76 5.24 20.33
CA GLN A 67 6.09 5.75 21.67
C GLN A 67 6.92 4.77 22.50
N ARG A 68 6.75 3.46 22.29
CA ARG A 68 7.45 2.41 23.05
C ARG A 68 8.96 2.43 22.83
N TYR A 69 9.41 2.88 21.67
CA TYR A 69 10.82 2.85 21.29
C TYR A 69 11.47 4.24 21.21
N GLN A 70 10.75 5.30 21.60
CA GLN A 70 11.28 6.67 21.59
C GLN A 70 12.53 6.83 22.46
N ALA A 71 12.61 6.12 23.60
CA ALA A 71 13.80 6.13 24.46
C ALA A 71 14.94 5.25 23.92
N THR A 72 14.62 4.24 23.11
CA THR A 72 15.57 3.25 22.59
C THR A 72 16.26 3.75 21.32
N TYR A 73 15.52 4.38 20.41
CA TYR A 73 16.02 4.82 19.11
C TYR A 73 16.09 6.35 19.02
N ARG A 74 17.31 6.89 19.17
CA ARG A 74 17.55 8.35 19.07
C ARG A 74 17.43 8.89 17.64
N ASN A 75 18.00 8.18 16.67
CA ASN A 75 18.13 8.62 15.28
C ASN A 75 17.88 7.48 14.29
N THR A 76 17.57 7.80 13.04
CA THR A 76 17.37 6.81 11.95
C THR A 76 18.56 5.87 11.78
N PHE A 77 19.78 6.42 11.68
CA PHE A 77 21.00 5.61 11.55
C PHE A 77 21.28 4.76 12.79
N HIS A 78 20.97 5.30 13.98
CA HIS A 78 21.10 4.55 15.23
C HIS A 78 20.11 3.38 15.27
N ALA A 79 18.86 3.60 14.86
CA ALA A 79 17.84 2.56 14.76
C ALA A 79 18.28 1.44 13.81
N PHE A 80 18.77 1.78 12.61
CA PHE A 80 19.29 0.78 11.67
C PHE A 80 20.44 -0.05 12.24
N GLY A 81 21.45 0.61 12.81
CA GLY A 81 22.61 -0.07 13.39
C GLY A 81 22.25 -0.94 14.58
N GLN A 82 21.33 -0.48 15.43
CA GLN A 82 20.87 -1.23 16.58
C GLN A 82 20.02 -2.44 16.19
N LEU A 83 19.10 -2.29 15.22
CA LEU A 83 18.30 -3.41 14.70
C LEU A 83 19.20 -4.49 14.11
N TYR A 84 20.22 -4.08 13.35
CA TYR A 84 21.19 -4.99 12.76
C TYR A 84 21.99 -5.74 13.82
N ARG A 85 22.53 -5.04 14.83
CA ARG A 85 23.33 -5.65 15.89
C ARG A 85 22.53 -6.61 16.77
N GLN A 86 21.25 -6.33 17.02
CA GLN A 86 20.42 -7.12 17.93
C GLN A 86 19.70 -8.30 17.26
N HIS A 87 19.27 -8.14 16.01
CA HIS A 87 18.37 -9.10 15.35
C HIS A 87 18.78 -9.47 13.92
N GLY A 88 19.82 -8.84 13.37
CA GLY A 88 20.32 -9.10 12.02
C GLY A 88 19.45 -8.52 10.89
N LEU A 89 19.72 -8.97 9.66
CA LEU A 89 19.10 -8.44 8.43
C LEU A 89 17.66 -8.89 8.20
N THR A 90 17.27 -10.05 8.73
CA THR A 90 15.89 -10.56 8.61
C THR A 90 14.89 -9.63 9.29
N GLU A 91 15.34 -8.95 10.35
CA GLU A 91 14.57 -7.92 11.06
C GLU A 91 14.52 -6.58 10.30
N TRP A 92 15.04 -6.46 9.09
CA TRP A 92 14.74 -5.29 8.26
C TRP A 92 13.48 -5.48 7.42
N TYR A 93 13.18 -6.74 7.07
CA TYR A 93 12.11 -7.11 6.13
C TYR A 93 10.88 -7.75 6.79
N ARG A 94 10.71 -7.64 8.12
CA ARG A 94 9.51 -8.12 8.82
C ARG A 94 8.29 -7.25 8.51
N GLY A 95 7.33 -7.82 7.80
CA GLY A 95 6.20 -7.08 7.21
C GLY A 95 6.22 -7.04 5.69
N LEU A 96 7.21 -7.65 5.04
CA LEU A 96 7.23 -7.78 3.57
C LEU A 96 6.05 -8.61 3.07
N THR A 97 5.75 -9.72 3.76
CA THR A 97 4.67 -10.64 3.41
C THR A 97 3.29 -9.96 3.30
N PRO A 98 2.79 -9.20 4.30
CA PRO A 98 1.51 -8.49 4.15
C PRO A 98 1.53 -7.45 3.05
N ILE A 99 2.67 -6.81 2.73
CA ILE A 99 2.78 -5.85 1.63
C ILE A 99 2.62 -6.56 0.28
N LEU A 100 3.29 -7.68 0.07
CA LEU A 100 3.19 -8.46 -1.17
C LEU A 100 1.76 -8.99 -1.38
N TYR A 101 1.15 -9.56 -0.34
CA TYR A 101 -0.24 -10.00 -0.41
C TYR A 101 -1.19 -8.83 -0.70
N ARG A 102 -1.03 -7.71 0.01
CA ARG A 102 -1.82 -6.50 -0.24
C ARG A 102 -1.69 -6.06 -1.69
N ASN A 103 -0.47 -5.96 -2.24
CA ASN A 103 -0.25 -5.52 -3.61
C ASN A 103 -0.91 -6.47 -4.62
N GLY A 104 -0.69 -7.78 -4.48
CA GLY A 104 -1.27 -8.78 -5.37
C GLY A 104 -2.81 -8.76 -5.34
N PHE A 105 -3.40 -8.86 -4.15
CA PHE A 105 -4.86 -8.87 -4.02
C PHE A 105 -5.50 -7.52 -4.37
N SER A 106 -4.84 -6.39 -4.06
CA SER A 106 -5.32 -5.07 -4.45
C SER A 106 -5.43 -4.93 -5.95
N SER A 107 -4.41 -5.39 -6.69
CA SER A 107 -4.42 -5.33 -8.15
C SER A 107 -5.59 -6.13 -8.71
N VAL A 108 -5.77 -7.38 -8.27
CA VAL A 108 -6.90 -8.21 -8.74
C VAL A 108 -8.25 -7.55 -8.45
N LEU A 109 -8.44 -7.06 -7.22
CA LEU A 109 -9.69 -6.42 -6.82
C LEU A 109 -9.94 -5.12 -7.58
N TYR A 110 -8.89 -4.34 -7.85
CA TYR A 110 -8.97 -3.13 -8.66
C TYR A 110 -9.57 -3.42 -10.03
N PHE A 111 -9.07 -4.43 -10.75
CA PHE A 111 -9.58 -4.78 -12.09
C PHE A 111 -11.02 -5.26 -12.05
N LEU A 112 -11.36 -6.12 -11.10
CA LEU A 112 -12.72 -6.64 -10.95
C LEU A 112 -13.71 -5.49 -10.71
N LEU A 113 -13.37 -4.57 -9.81
CA LEU A 113 -14.23 -3.43 -9.48
C LEU A 113 -14.28 -2.42 -10.63
N LYS A 114 -13.16 -2.06 -11.25
CA LYS A 114 -13.11 -1.15 -12.40
C LYS A 114 -14.00 -1.65 -13.53
N ALA A 115 -13.83 -2.92 -13.94
CA ALA A 115 -14.63 -3.51 -15.01
C ALA A 115 -16.13 -3.60 -14.67
N HIS A 116 -16.48 -3.76 -13.38
CA HIS A 116 -17.87 -3.80 -12.94
C HIS A 116 -18.51 -2.40 -12.89
N MET A 117 -17.75 -1.39 -12.49
CA MET A 117 -18.22 0.00 -12.43
C MET A 117 -18.37 0.59 -13.83
N GLU A 118 -17.41 0.37 -14.73
CA GLU A 118 -17.50 0.82 -16.14
C GLU A 118 -18.76 0.28 -16.84
N ARG A 119 -19.13 -0.99 -16.58
CA ARG A 119 -20.37 -1.60 -17.10
C ARG A 119 -21.66 -0.99 -16.56
N ARG A 120 -21.64 -0.42 -15.35
CA ARG A 120 -22.83 0.16 -14.69
C ARG A 120 -22.95 1.67 -14.89
N ALA A 121 -21.92 2.33 -15.40
CA ALA A 121 -21.83 3.78 -15.42
C ALA A 121 -22.49 4.44 -16.66
N THR A 122 -23.37 3.72 -17.35
CA THR A 122 -24.13 4.24 -18.50
C THR A 122 -25.24 5.16 -18.01
N GLY A 123 -25.05 6.49 -18.09
CA GLY A 123 -26.12 7.48 -17.84
C GLY A 123 -25.75 8.70 -16.98
N MET A 124 -24.53 8.82 -16.48
CA MET A 124 -24.07 9.99 -15.70
C MET A 124 -23.13 10.90 -16.53
N PRO A 125 -23.12 12.23 -16.28
CA PRO A 125 -22.15 13.14 -16.90
C PRO A 125 -20.71 12.77 -16.50
N GLY A 126 -19.79 12.82 -17.47
CA GLY A 126 -18.41 12.30 -17.37
C GLY A 126 -17.70 12.64 -16.05
N PRO A 127 -17.57 13.91 -15.66
CA PRO A 127 -16.80 14.29 -14.46
C PRO A 127 -17.37 13.72 -13.16
N VAL A 128 -18.70 13.68 -13.03
CA VAL A 128 -19.39 13.16 -11.84
C VAL A 128 -19.29 11.64 -11.80
N ARG A 129 -19.42 10.99 -12.95
CA ARG A 129 -19.26 9.54 -13.10
C ARG A 129 -17.86 9.10 -12.69
N ASP A 130 -16.84 9.80 -13.16
CA ASP A 130 -15.45 9.40 -12.95
C ASP A 130 -15.03 9.67 -11.49
N PHE A 131 -15.50 10.77 -10.89
CA PHE A 131 -15.34 11.02 -9.46
C PHE A 131 -16.03 9.95 -8.60
N THR A 132 -17.30 9.64 -8.88
CA THR A 132 -18.07 8.66 -8.07
C THR A 132 -17.52 7.24 -8.20
N ASN A 133 -17.13 6.83 -9.41
CA ASN A 133 -16.46 5.55 -9.65
C ASN A 133 -15.11 5.48 -8.93
N GLY A 134 -14.28 6.52 -9.02
CA GLY A 134 -13.00 6.60 -8.32
C GLY A 134 -13.16 6.56 -6.79
N ALA A 135 -14.12 7.32 -6.26
CA ALA A 135 -14.43 7.36 -4.83
C ALA A 135 -14.92 5.99 -4.30
N LEU A 136 -15.85 5.35 -5.01
CA LEU A 136 -16.39 4.04 -4.63
C LEU A 136 -15.34 2.93 -4.73
N LEU A 137 -14.57 2.93 -5.82
CA LEU A 137 -13.46 1.99 -6.00
C LEU A 137 -12.44 2.16 -4.87
N GLY A 138 -12.04 3.40 -4.57
CA GLY A 138 -11.11 3.71 -3.48
C GLY A 138 -11.63 3.27 -2.11
N ALA A 139 -12.92 3.44 -1.83
CA ALA A 139 -13.57 3.01 -0.58
C ALA A 139 -13.56 1.47 -0.43
N LEU A 140 -13.91 0.75 -1.50
CA LEU A 140 -13.94 -0.72 -1.50
C LEU A 140 -12.52 -1.30 -1.36
N LEU A 141 -11.55 -0.79 -2.12
CA LEU A 141 -10.14 -1.20 -2.00
C LEU A 141 -9.61 -0.91 -0.59
N SER A 142 -9.93 0.25 -0.03
CA SER A 142 -9.47 0.63 1.31
C SER A 142 -10.02 -0.28 2.40
N THR A 143 -11.28 -0.69 2.28
CA THR A 143 -11.93 -1.61 3.22
C THR A 143 -11.34 -3.01 3.09
N PHE A 144 -11.10 -3.49 1.87
CA PHE A 144 -10.45 -4.78 1.65
C PHE A 144 -8.99 -4.79 2.13
N ASN A 145 -8.25 -3.71 1.91
CA ASN A 145 -6.85 -3.59 2.32
C ASN A 145 -6.65 -3.34 3.81
N TYR A 146 -7.71 -3.01 4.53
CA TYR A 146 -7.65 -2.70 5.96
C TYR A 146 -7.00 -3.80 6.81
N PRO A 147 -7.43 -5.08 6.76
CA PRO A 147 -6.78 -6.17 7.50
C PRO A 147 -5.30 -6.34 7.14
N PHE A 148 -4.91 -6.15 5.88
CA PHE A 148 -3.51 -6.21 5.46
C PHE A 148 -2.69 -5.07 6.05
N ASN A 149 -3.24 -3.86 6.11
CA ASN A 149 -2.61 -2.72 6.76
C ASN A 149 -2.46 -2.93 8.27
N VAL A 150 -3.47 -3.52 8.93
CA VAL A 150 -3.39 -3.87 10.35
C VAL A 150 -2.27 -4.89 10.60
N ALA A 151 -2.19 -5.95 9.79
CA ALA A 151 -1.13 -6.94 9.90
C ALA A 151 0.25 -6.34 9.62
N LYS A 152 0.38 -5.52 8.57
CA LYS A 152 1.61 -4.79 8.25
C LYS A 152 2.08 -3.96 9.43
N THR A 153 1.23 -3.09 9.98
CA THR A 153 1.57 -2.23 11.12
C THR A 153 1.93 -3.07 12.36
N HIS A 154 1.23 -4.17 12.61
CA HIS A 154 1.56 -5.07 13.72
C HIS A 154 2.94 -5.71 13.54
N MET A 155 3.26 -6.19 12.34
CA MET A 155 4.57 -6.80 12.06
C MET A 155 5.71 -5.78 12.08
N GLN A 156 5.49 -4.57 11.56
CA GLN A 156 6.51 -3.51 11.50
C GLN A 156 6.81 -2.89 12.87
N LYS A 157 5.80 -2.76 13.75
CA LYS A 157 5.98 -2.23 15.13
C LYS A 157 6.62 -3.22 16.08
N THR A 158 6.55 -4.53 15.79
CA THR A 158 7.08 -5.56 16.69
C THR A 158 8.58 -5.70 16.45
N VAL A 159 9.40 -5.47 17.48
CA VAL A 159 10.86 -5.69 17.44
C VAL A 159 11.20 -6.90 18.30
N GLY A 160 11.94 -7.85 17.73
CA GLY A 160 12.32 -9.09 18.43
C GLY A 160 11.17 -10.10 18.58
N GLY A 161 11.45 -11.24 19.24
CA GLY A 161 10.50 -12.36 19.35
C GLY A 161 10.41 -13.23 18.09
N PRO A 162 9.58 -14.30 18.10
CA PRO A 162 9.49 -15.26 16.99
C PRO A 162 8.99 -14.58 15.71
N TYR A 163 9.61 -14.91 14.58
CA TYR A 163 9.15 -14.44 13.28
C TYR A 163 7.78 -15.04 12.98
N THR A 164 6.73 -14.24 13.07
CA THR A 164 5.35 -14.68 12.86
C THR A 164 5.01 -14.59 11.38
N SER A 165 4.42 -15.65 10.84
CA SER A 165 3.85 -15.60 9.49
C SER A 165 2.69 -14.60 9.44
N PHE A 166 2.36 -14.11 8.24
CA PHE A 166 1.21 -13.21 8.04
C PHE A 166 -0.10 -13.79 8.61
N VAL A 167 -0.38 -15.08 8.35
CA VAL A 167 -1.58 -15.76 8.84
C VAL A 167 -1.57 -15.87 10.36
N THR A 168 -0.41 -16.21 10.94
CA THR A 168 -0.25 -16.24 12.40
C THR A 168 -0.46 -14.85 13.00
N CYS A 169 0.08 -13.79 12.38
CA CYS A 169 -0.09 -12.42 12.82
C CYS A 169 -1.57 -12.00 12.80
N LEU A 170 -2.29 -12.30 11.71
CA LEU A 170 -3.73 -12.02 11.63
C LEU A 170 -4.53 -12.79 12.68
N ARG A 171 -4.19 -14.07 12.91
CA ARG A 171 -4.84 -14.89 13.93
C ARG A 171 -4.58 -14.34 15.33
N LEU A 172 -3.35 -13.93 15.64
CA LEU A 172 -2.99 -13.32 16.91
C LEU A 172 -3.73 -11.99 17.12
N GLU A 173 -3.81 -11.15 16.08
CA GLU A 173 -4.53 -9.89 16.15
C GLU A 173 -6.05 -10.10 16.32
N TYR A 174 -6.61 -11.12 15.67
CA TYR A 174 -8.00 -11.52 15.87
C TYR A 174 -8.26 -11.96 17.32
N ILE A 175 -7.37 -12.77 17.89
CA ILE A 175 -7.50 -13.24 19.29
C ILE A 175 -7.31 -12.09 20.27
N SER A 176 -6.29 -11.24 20.08
CA SER A 176 -5.99 -10.11 20.98
C SER A 176 -7.11 -9.06 20.99
N ARG A 177 -7.84 -8.93 19.89
CA ARG A 177 -9.03 -8.09 19.74
C ARG A 177 -10.34 -8.82 20.08
N GLY A 178 -10.29 -9.72 21.06
CA GLY A 178 -11.48 -10.39 21.59
C GLY A 178 -12.23 -11.25 20.57
N ARG A 179 -11.54 -11.84 19.60
CA ARG A 179 -12.11 -12.72 18.56
C ARG A 179 -13.24 -12.06 17.76
N SER A 180 -13.14 -10.75 17.54
CA SER A 180 -14.16 -9.98 16.81
C SER A 180 -13.60 -9.35 15.54
N VAL A 181 -14.20 -9.69 14.39
CA VAL A 181 -13.85 -9.09 13.09
C VAL A 181 -14.13 -7.59 13.11
N ARG A 182 -15.20 -7.14 13.78
CA ARG A 182 -15.53 -5.72 13.93
C ARG A 182 -14.41 -4.93 14.61
N GLN A 183 -13.70 -5.55 15.55
CA GLN A 183 -12.56 -4.91 16.21
C GLN A 183 -11.33 -4.83 15.31
N ILE A 184 -11.13 -5.76 14.37
CA ILE A 184 -10.08 -5.65 13.35
C ILE A 184 -10.34 -4.40 12.51
N TYR A 185 -11.59 -4.12 12.14
CA TYR A 185 -12.01 -2.94 11.37
C TYR A 185 -12.19 -1.66 12.22
N ARG A 186 -11.76 -1.67 13.49
CA ARG A 186 -11.84 -0.48 14.35
C ARG A 186 -10.84 0.57 13.85
N GLY A 187 -11.37 1.60 13.18
CA GLY A 187 -10.59 2.62 12.45
C GLY A 187 -10.67 2.52 10.93
N ALA A 188 -11.46 1.58 10.39
CA ALA A 188 -11.68 1.46 8.95
C ALA A 188 -12.45 2.65 8.38
N LEU A 189 -13.39 3.23 9.14
CA LEU A 189 -14.17 4.39 8.72
C LEU A 189 -13.29 5.60 8.35
N PRO A 190 -12.38 6.10 9.23
CA PRO A 190 -11.49 7.20 8.85
C PRO A 190 -10.52 6.84 7.72
N ASN A 191 -10.08 5.57 7.63
CA ASN A 191 -9.24 5.12 6.51
C ASN A 191 -10.02 5.12 5.19
N CYS A 192 -11.27 4.66 5.21
CA CYS A 192 -12.18 4.66 4.08
C CYS A 192 -12.46 6.09 3.61
N PHE A 193 -12.76 7.01 4.54
CA PHE A 193 -13.00 8.41 4.23
C PHE A 193 -11.77 9.08 3.59
N ARG A 194 -10.58 8.86 4.18
CA ARG A 194 -9.31 9.33 3.61
C ARG A 194 -9.09 8.79 2.20
N SER A 195 -9.31 7.48 1.99
CA SER A 195 -9.13 6.85 0.68
C SER A 195 -10.13 7.39 -0.34
N MET A 196 -11.40 7.55 0.04
CA MET A 196 -12.45 8.10 -0.81
C MET A 196 -12.06 9.50 -1.31
N LEU A 197 -11.63 10.39 -0.41
CA LEU A 197 -11.16 11.72 -0.77
C LEU A 197 -9.92 11.68 -1.67
N SER A 198 -8.93 10.86 -1.31
CA SER A 198 -7.69 10.75 -2.07
C SER A 198 -7.93 10.25 -3.50
N TRP A 199 -8.71 9.18 -3.67
CA TRP A 199 -8.99 8.61 -4.98
C TRP A 199 -9.92 9.49 -5.79
N GLY A 200 -10.95 10.08 -5.17
CA GLY A 200 -11.85 11.02 -5.85
C GLY A 200 -11.11 12.24 -6.40
N VAL A 201 -10.25 12.87 -5.58
CA VAL A 201 -9.46 14.04 -6.01
C VAL A 201 -8.47 13.67 -7.11
N VAL A 202 -7.79 12.52 -7.01
CA VAL A 202 -6.83 12.08 -8.05
C VAL A 202 -7.54 11.85 -9.38
N THR A 203 -8.69 11.15 -9.38
CA THR A 203 -9.44 10.89 -10.62
C THR A 203 -10.00 12.18 -11.21
N ALA A 204 -10.59 13.07 -10.39
CA ALA A 204 -11.09 14.35 -10.89
C ALA A 204 -9.98 15.26 -11.44
N SER A 205 -8.81 15.28 -10.79
CA SER A 205 -7.67 16.05 -11.28
C SER A 205 -7.16 15.50 -12.61
N TYR A 206 -7.06 14.17 -12.73
CA TYR A 206 -6.62 13.50 -13.95
C TYR A 206 -7.53 13.86 -15.13
N GLU A 207 -8.85 13.80 -14.95
CA GLU A 207 -9.83 14.17 -15.99
C GLU A 207 -9.80 15.67 -16.33
N PHE A 208 -9.63 16.54 -15.32
CA PHE A 208 -9.52 17.97 -15.56
C PHE A 208 -8.29 18.29 -16.42
N PHE A 209 -7.14 17.70 -16.11
CA PHE A 209 -5.92 17.91 -16.87
C PHE A 209 -5.97 17.24 -18.23
N SER A 210 -6.51 16.02 -18.35
CA SER A 210 -6.63 15.35 -19.65
C SER A 210 -7.53 16.14 -20.61
N HIS A 211 -8.59 16.78 -20.11
CA HIS A 211 -9.48 17.61 -20.93
C HIS A 211 -8.85 18.94 -21.36
N TYR A 212 -7.94 19.50 -20.56
CA TYR A 212 -7.28 20.78 -20.86
C TYR A 212 -5.99 20.63 -21.69
N LEU A 213 -5.33 19.47 -21.62
CA LEU A 213 -4.10 19.15 -22.37
C LEU A 213 -4.35 18.35 -23.66
N ALA A 214 -5.60 17.97 -23.95
CA ALA A 214 -6.02 17.38 -25.22
C ALA A 214 -6.43 18.47 -26.23
#